data_AF-A0A957T041-F1
#
_entry.id   AF-A0A957T041-F1
#
_cell.length_a   1.000
_cell.length_b   1.000
_cell.length_c   1.000
_cell.angle_alpha   90.00
_cell.angle_beta   90.00
_cell.angle_gamma   90.00
#
_symmetry.space_group_name_H-M   'P 1'
#
loop_
_entity.id
_entity.type
_entity.pdbx_description
1 polymer ?
#
loop_
_entity_poly.entity_id
_entity_poly.type
_entity_poly.pdbx_seq_one_letter_code
_entity_poly.pdbx_strand_id
1 'polypeptide(L)'
;MFDQANLSDQEQARLRNLQTLVDAGIEPYPARVQRTHTIAQARALHEAQPSTNAQEAERLTVTVTGRLKRIRVMGKMSFADLEDGTGQIQIVLRRDDLPDDWYNTIWKKAIDLGDFIGVSGPLVVTKTGELSVEAHNVQFLSKALKPMPDKWHGVR
;
A
#
# COMPACT_ATOMS: atom_id res chain seq x y z
N MET A 1 17.53 -20.61 -0.70
CA MET A 1 16.52 -20.90 -1.75
C MET A 1 15.14 -21.00 -1.09
N PHE A 2 14.03 -21.01 -1.84
CA PHE A 2 12.69 -21.22 -1.28
C PHE A 2 12.48 -22.74 -1.10
N ASP A 3 12.40 -23.23 0.14
CA ASP A 3 12.23 -24.66 0.44
C ASP A 3 10.74 -24.94 0.73
N GLN A 4 10.04 -25.50 -0.26
CA GLN A 4 8.62 -25.82 -0.12
C GLN A 4 8.35 -26.93 0.90
N ALA A 5 9.34 -27.76 1.23
CA ALA A 5 9.17 -28.84 2.21
C ALA A 5 9.24 -28.34 3.66
N ASN A 6 9.87 -27.19 3.91
CA ASN A 6 10.09 -26.64 5.24
C ASN A 6 9.75 -25.13 5.30
N LEU A 7 8.47 -24.81 5.12
CA LEU A 7 8.00 -23.43 5.21
C LEU A 7 7.79 -23.00 6.68
N SER A 8 8.28 -21.81 7.03
CA SER A 8 7.92 -21.18 8.30
C SER A 8 6.44 -20.84 8.38
N ASP A 9 5.90 -20.67 9.60
CA ASP A 9 4.51 -20.29 9.81
C ASP A 9 4.12 -18.99 9.08
N GLN A 10 5.07 -18.04 9.00
CA GLN A 10 4.88 -16.78 8.26
C GLN A 10 4.83 -16.99 6.75
N GLU A 11 5.67 -17.86 6.19
CA GLU A 11 5.63 -18.20 4.76
C GLU A 11 4.33 -18.95 4.41
N GLN A 12 3.88 -19.87 5.26
CA GLN A 12 2.60 -20.56 5.09
C GLN A 12 1.41 -19.59 5.16
N ALA A 13 1.43 -18.64 6.10
CA ALA A 13 0.41 -17.60 6.19
C ALA A 13 0.38 -16.72 4.93
N ARG A 14 1.55 -16.29 4.44
CA ARG A 14 1.66 -15.48 3.21
C ARG A 14 1.16 -16.22 1.97
N LEU A 15 1.36 -17.54 1.88
CA LEU A 15 0.78 -18.37 0.82
C LEU A 15 -0.75 -18.48 0.91
N ARG A 16 -1.31 -18.61 2.12
CA ARG A 16 -2.78 -18.55 2.30
C ARG A 16 -3.35 -17.17 1.93
N ASN A 17 -2.63 -16.11 2.25
CA ASN A 17 -3.00 -14.74 1.85
C ASN A 17 -2.92 -14.57 0.34
N LEU A 18 -1.89 -15.13 -0.32
CA LEU A 18 -1.80 -15.18 -1.77
C LEU A 18 -3.02 -15.88 -2.38
N GLN A 19 -3.41 -17.05 -1.85
CA GLN A 19 -4.59 -17.76 -2.34
C GLN A 19 -5.87 -16.93 -2.17
N THR A 20 -6.03 -16.25 -1.03
CA THR A 20 -7.15 -15.32 -0.79
C THR A 20 -7.22 -14.22 -1.86
N LEU A 21 -6.09 -13.68 -2.31
CA LEU A 21 -6.06 -12.68 -3.40
C LEU A 21 -6.54 -13.30 -4.71
N VAL A 22 -6.02 -14.48 -5.05
CA VAL A 22 -6.37 -15.19 -6.29
C VAL A 22 -7.86 -15.55 -6.32
N ASP A 23 -8.39 -16.09 -5.22
CA ASP A 23 -9.80 -16.47 -5.10
C ASP A 23 -10.75 -15.26 -5.21
N ALA A 24 -10.28 -14.09 -4.79
CA ALA A 24 -10.98 -12.82 -4.97
C ALA A 24 -10.83 -12.20 -6.37
N GLY A 25 -10.18 -12.89 -7.31
CA GLY A 25 -9.94 -12.42 -8.67
C GLY A 25 -8.88 -11.32 -8.78
N ILE A 26 -8.06 -11.12 -7.74
CA ILE A 26 -6.99 -10.12 -7.74
C ILE A 26 -5.71 -10.78 -8.26
N GLU A 27 -5.19 -10.27 -9.37
CA GLU A 27 -3.91 -10.73 -9.92
C GLU A 27 -2.75 -10.32 -8.99
N PRO A 28 -2.03 -11.27 -8.37
CA PRO A 28 -1.00 -10.95 -7.38
C PRO A 28 0.32 -10.47 -7.98
N TYR A 29 0.51 -10.68 -9.29
CA TYR A 29 1.71 -10.35 -10.05
C TYR A 29 1.35 -9.82 -11.45
N PRO A 30 0.68 -8.66 -11.55
CA PRO A 30 0.23 -8.13 -12.83
C PRO A 30 1.40 -7.74 -13.74
N ALA A 31 1.22 -7.97 -15.04
CA ALA A 31 2.23 -7.61 -16.05
C ALA A 31 2.37 -6.10 -16.26
N ARG A 32 1.34 -5.31 -15.89
CA ARG A 32 1.30 -3.86 -16.09
C ARG A 32 0.86 -3.16 -14.81
N VAL A 33 1.52 -2.04 -14.55
CA VAL A 33 1.24 -1.17 -13.42
C VAL A 33 1.11 0.25 -13.94
N GLN A 34 0.14 0.99 -13.44
CA GLN A 34 0.06 2.42 -13.70
C GLN A 34 0.81 3.16 -12.59
N ARG A 35 1.79 3.98 -12.97
CA ARG A 35 2.48 4.91 -12.07
C ARG A 35 2.53 6.27 -12.75
N THR A 36 2.02 7.30 -12.09
CA THR A 36 2.06 8.67 -12.62
C THR A 36 3.20 9.47 -11.99
N HIS A 37 3.49 9.21 -10.71
CA HIS A 37 4.51 9.92 -9.95
C HIS A 37 5.35 8.91 -9.16
N THR A 38 6.65 9.18 -9.03
CA THR A 38 7.41 8.66 -7.90
C THR A 38 6.93 9.34 -6.61
N ILE A 39 7.27 8.76 -5.46
CA ILE A 39 6.92 9.37 -4.18
C ILE A 39 7.57 10.75 -4.03
N ALA A 40 8.84 10.92 -4.42
CA ALA A 40 9.49 12.22 -4.38
C ALA A 40 8.77 13.25 -5.27
N GLN A 41 8.31 12.86 -6.46
CA GLN A 41 7.54 13.74 -7.35
C GLN A 41 6.18 14.11 -6.75
N ALA A 42 5.47 13.17 -6.13
CA ALA A 42 4.20 13.45 -5.47
C ALA A 42 4.38 14.45 -4.31
N ARG A 43 5.44 14.32 -3.52
CA ARG A 43 5.75 15.29 -2.46
C ARG A 43 6.06 16.68 -3.03
N ALA A 44 6.92 16.75 -4.06
CA ALA A 44 7.28 18.01 -4.71
C ALA A 44 6.05 18.70 -5.35
N LEU A 45 5.12 17.92 -5.90
CA LEU A 45 3.86 18.44 -6.44
C LEU A 45 3.03 19.15 -5.35
N HIS A 46 2.88 18.52 -4.18
CA HIS A 46 2.19 19.13 -3.04
C HIS A 46 2.94 20.37 -2.51
N GLU A 47 4.27 20.35 -2.46
CA GLU A 47 5.07 21.51 -2.03
C GLU A 47 4.90 22.71 -2.98
N ALA A 48 4.83 22.47 -4.30
CA ALA A 48 4.59 23.50 -5.30
C ALA A 48 3.14 24.02 -5.30
N GLN A 49 2.18 23.15 -4.97
CA GLN A 49 0.75 23.47 -4.95
C GLN A 49 0.11 22.89 -3.67
N PRO A 50 0.25 23.56 -2.52
CA PRO A 50 -0.35 23.08 -1.29
C PRO A 50 -1.88 23.07 -1.44
N SER A 51 -2.51 21.91 -1.23
CA SER A 51 -3.98 21.84 -1.24
C SER A 51 -4.53 22.47 0.04
N THR A 52 -5.30 23.54 -0.10
CA THR A 52 -5.92 24.25 1.05
C THR A 52 -7.36 23.82 1.29
N ASN A 53 -7.98 23.17 0.31
CA ASN A 53 -9.35 22.65 0.38
C ASN A 53 -9.51 21.34 -0.43
N ALA A 54 -10.67 20.69 -0.29
CA ALA A 54 -10.95 19.40 -0.93
C ALA A 54 -10.94 19.45 -2.48
N GLN A 55 -11.42 20.54 -3.08
CA GLN A 55 -11.43 20.69 -4.54
C GLN A 55 -10.04 20.86 -5.14
N GLU A 56 -9.12 21.49 -4.41
CA GLU A 56 -7.71 21.56 -4.79
C GLU A 56 -7.02 20.21 -4.63
N ALA A 57 -7.35 19.45 -3.59
CA ALA A 57 -6.81 18.11 -3.37
C ALA A 57 -7.20 17.15 -4.51
N GLU A 58 -8.44 17.20 -5.00
CA GLU A 58 -8.88 16.41 -6.15
C GLU A 58 -8.05 16.66 -7.41
N ARG A 59 -7.58 17.90 -7.61
CA ARG A 59 -6.70 18.27 -8.74
C ARG A 59 -5.29 17.69 -8.61
N LEU A 60 -4.88 17.31 -7.40
CA LEU A 60 -3.59 16.66 -7.11
C LEU A 60 -3.74 15.15 -6.95
N THR A 61 -4.52 14.52 -7.83
CA THR A 61 -4.63 13.07 -7.89
C THR A 61 -3.33 12.48 -8.44
N VAL A 62 -2.72 11.60 -7.65
CA VAL A 62 -1.52 10.86 -8.03
C VAL A 62 -1.79 9.37 -7.99
N THR A 63 -0.98 8.62 -8.74
CA THR A 63 -0.83 7.16 -8.61
C THR A 63 0.62 6.87 -8.31
N VAL A 64 0.86 6.44 -7.07
CA VAL A 64 2.17 6.07 -6.55
C VAL A 64 2.23 4.56 -6.35
N THR A 65 3.44 4.00 -6.43
CA THR A 65 3.66 2.56 -6.26
C THR A 65 4.82 2.36 -5.30
N GLY A 66 4.75 1.35 -4.45
CA GLY A 66 5.86 1.06 -3.56
C GLY A 66 5.62 -0.15 -2.68
N ARG A 67 6.54 -0.34 -1.75
CA ARG A 67 6.53 -1.41 -0.76
C ARG A 67 5.85 -0.95 0.51
N LEU A 68 4.95 -1.78 1.05
CA LEU A 68 4.33 -1.53 2.34
C LEU A 68 5.33 -1.76 3.48
N LYS A 69 5.65 -0.71 4.23
CA LYS A 69 6.62 -0.75 5.34
C LYS A 69 5.95 -0.84 6.70
N ARG A 70 4.77 -0.25 6.82
CA ARG A 70 3.97 -0.22 8.06
C ARG A 70 2.49 -0.17 7.72
N ILE A 71 1.66 -0.81 8.53
CA ILE A 71 0.19 -0.76 8.44
C ILE A 71 -0.36 -0.58 9.85
N ARG A 72 -1.33 0.33 10.01
CA ARG A 72 -2.05 0.61 11.25
C ARG A 72 -3.54 0.56 10.95
N VAL A 73 -4.27 -0.39 11.53
CA VAL A 73 -5.72 -0.56 11.34
C VAL A 73 -6.48 0.12 12.46
N MET A 74 -7.43 0.98 12.10
CA MET A 74 -8.23 1.82 13.00
C MET A 74 -9.72 1.64 12.66
N GLY A 75 -10.27 0.47 12.97
CA GLY A 75 -11.68 0.15 12.72
C GLY A 75 -12.03 0.12 11.22
N LYS A 76 -12.63 1.20 10.70
CA LYS A 76 -13.04 1.34 9.29
C LYS A 76 -11.99 2.04 8.41
N MET A 77 -10.85 2.40 8.98
CA MET A 77 -9.76 3.10 8.27
C MET A 77 -8.42 2.44 8.55
N SER A 78 -7.48 2.56 7.62
CA SER A 78 -6.08 2.22 7.84
C SER A 78 -5.15 3.34 7.40
N PHE A 79 -4.02 3.44 8.12
CA PHE A 79 -2.88 4.23 7.72
C PHE A 79 -1.73 3.29 7.41
N ALA A 80 -1.09 3.44 6.25
CA ALA A 80 0.07 2.65 5.91
C ALA A 80 1.18 3.52 5.32
N ASP A 81 2.41 3.07 5.44
CA ASP A 81 3.55 3.76 4.83
C ASP A 81 3.99 2.99 3.59
N LEU A 82 3.99 3.68 2.47
CA LEU A 82 4.46 3.18 1.18
C LEU A 82 5.84 3.75 0.90
N GLU A 83 6.78 2.91 0.50
CA GLU A 83 8.17 3.30 0.21
C GLU A 83 8.57 2.85 -1.20
N ASP A 84 9.11 3.77 -1.98
CA ASP A 84 9.73 3.50 -3.28
C ASP A 84 11.23 3.87 -3.23
N GLY A 85 11.94 3.75 -4.35
CA GLY A 85 13.37 4.09 -4.40
C GLY A 85 13.70 5.58 -4.20
N THR A 86 12.68 6.45 -4.12
CA THR A 86 12.82 7.91 -4.03
C THR A 86 12.37 8.48 -2.69
N GLY A 87 11.58 7.75 -1.91
CA GLY A 87 11.15 8.18 -0.59
C GLY A 87 9.99 7.37 -0.01
N GLN A 88 9.37 7.93 1.01
CA GLN A 88 8.22 7.35 1.71
C GLN A 88 7.05 8.33 1.73
N ILE A 89 5.83 7.81 1.62
CA ILE A 89 4.57 8.57 1.76
C ILE A 89 3.55 7.74 2.54
N GLN A 90 2.73 8.42 3.34
CA GLN A 90 1.59 7.78 3.99
C GLN A 90 0.47 7.55 2.96
N ILE A 91 -0.28 6.48 3.14
CA ILE A 91 -1.56 6.26 2.47
C ILE A 91 -2.66 6.12 3.52
N VAL A 92 -3.81 6.72 3.24
CA VAL A 92 -5.02 6.60 4.07
C VAL A 92 -6.04 5.80 3.28
N LEU A 93 -6.51 4.70 3.84
CA LEU A 93 -7.55 3.87 3.25
C LEU A 93 -8.78 3.93 4.12
N ARG A 94 -9.94 4.22 3.55
CA ARG A 94 -11.22 4.10 4.23
C ARG A 94 -12.02 3.00 3.57
N ARG A 95 -12.69 2.21 4.40
CA ARG A 95 -13.60 1.16 3.92
C ARG A 95 -14.63 1.72 2.93
N ASP A 96 -15.18 2.88 3.23
CA ASP A 96 -16.31 3.46 2.49
C ASP A 96 -15.88 4.10 1.15
N ASP A 97 -14.57 4.27 0.91
CA ASP A 97 -14.00 4.79 -0.35
C ASP A 97 -13.54 3.67 -1.30
N LEU A 98 -13.67 2.41 -0.88
CA LEU A 98 -13.20 1.23 -1.60
C LEU A 98 -14.38 0.33 -1.98
N PRO A 99 -14.23 -0.56 -2.99
CA PRO A 99 -15.29 -1.49 -3.37
C PRO A 99 -15.81 -2.31 -2.18
N ASP A 100 -17.09 -2.66 -2.23
CA ASP A 100 -17.80 -3.33 -1.13
C ASP A 100 -17.03 -4.55 -0.61
N ASP A 101 -16.87 -4.57 0.72
CA ASP A 101 -16.15 -5.57 1.51
C ASP A 101 -14.66 -5.78 1.18
N TRP A 102 -14.11 -5.20 0.11
CA TRP A 102 -12.70 -5.32 -0.29
C TRP A 102 -11.76 -4.95 0.87
N TYR A 103 -12.07 -3.89 1.60
CA TYR A 103 -11.27 -3.47 2.74
C TYR A 103 -11.23 -4.52 3.87
N ASN A 104 -12.33 -5.21 4.15
CA ASN A 104 -12.34 -6.20 5.24
C ASN A 104 -11.83 -7.58 4.80
N THR A 105 -12.02 -7.94 3.53
CA THR A 105 -11.64 -9.26 3.00
C THR A 105 -10.23 -9.28 2.45
N ILE A 106 -9.79 -8.18 1.82
CA ILE A 106 -8.49 -8.09 1.17
C ILE A 106 -7.54 -7.30 2.05
N TRP A 107 -7.81 -6.01 2.29
CA TRP A 107 -6.86 -5.15 2.97
C TRP A 107 -6.49 -5.65 4.37
N LYS A 108 -7.48 -6.02 5.18
CA LYS A 108 -7.24 -6.47 6.56
C LYS A 108 -6.70 -7.90 6.70
N LYS A 109 -6.93 -8.77 5.71
CA LYS A 109 -6.69 -10.21 5.86
C LYS A 109 -5.63 -10.78 4.91
N ALA A 110 -5.44 -10.18 3.74
CA ALA A 110 -4.60 -10.72 2.68
C ALA A 110 -3.39 -9.83 2.32
N ILE A 111 -3.33 -8.60 2.83
CA ILE A 111 -2.19 -7.69 2.66
C ILE A 111 -1.19 -7.88 3.81
N ASP A 112 0.08 -8.05 3.45
CA ASP A 112 1.18 -8.21 4.39
C ASP A 112 2.21 -7.08 4.25
N LEU A 113 2.95 -6.83 5.33
CA LEU A 113 4.13 -5.97 5.25
C LEU A 113 5.13 -6.55 4.24
N GLY A 114 5.74 -5.67 3.46
CA GLY A 114 6.67 -6.02 2.41
C GLY A 114 6.02 -6.30 1.05
N ASP A 115 4.70 -6.41 0.97
CA ASP A 115 3.98 -6.47 -0.31
C ASP A 115 4.15 -5.15 -1.08
N PHE A 116 4.06 -5.24 -2.41
CA PHE A 116 4.05 -4.05 -3.27
C PHE A 116 2.63 -3.75 -3.73
N ILE A 117 2.25 -2.48 -3.63
CA ILE A 117 0.94 -1.98 -4.06
C ILE A 117 1.09 -0.69 -4.86
N GLY A 118 0.11 -0.42 -5.71
CA GLY A 118 -0.16 0.87 -6.32
C GLY A 118 -1.36 1.51 -5.65
N VAL A 119 -1.29 2.81 -5.39
CA VAL A 119 -2.37 3.57 -4.75
C VAL A 119 -2.64 4.82 -5.58
N SER A 120 -3.91 5.00 -5.95
CA SER A 120 -4.37 6.18 -6.66
C SER A 120 -5.35 7.00 -5.83
N GLY A 121 -5.17 8.31 -5.83
CA GLY A 121 -6.10 9.26 -5.24
C GLY A 121 -5.44 10.61 -4.93
N PRO A 122 -6.17 11.53 -4.30
CA PRO A 122 -5.70 12.89 -4.05
C PRO A 122 -4.61 12.93 -2.96
N LEU A 123 -3.70 13.89 -3.10
CA LEU A 123 -2.78 14.26 -2.03
C LEU A 123 -3.50 15.09 -0.96
N VAL A 124 -3.40 14.66 0.29
CA VAL A 124 -4.05 15.29 1.43
C VAL A 124 -3.09 15.39 2.62
N VAL A 125 -3.26 16.41 3.45
CA VAL A 125 -2.57 16.50 4.73
C VAL A 125 -3.52 16.03 5.83
N THR A 126 -3.12 14.99 6.57
CA THR A 126 -3.93 14.48 7.68
C THR A 126 -3.95 15.46 8.85
N LYS A 127 -4.87 15.26 9.80
CA LYS A 127 -4.99 16.11 11.00
C LYS A 127 -3.71 16.21 11.83
N THR A 128 -2.81 15.23 11.72
CA THR A 128 -1.50 15.20 12.39
C THR A 128 -0.39 15.90 11.59
N GLY A 129 -0.72 16.51 10.44
CA GLY A 129 0.24 17.22 9.59
C GLY A 129 1.02 16.32 8.63
N GLU A 130 0.65 15.05 8.49
CA GLU A 130 1.37 14.10 7.63
C GLU A 130 0.76 14.06 6.22
N LEU A 131 1.58 14.37 5.20
CA LEU A 131 1.21 14.28 3.78
C LEU A 131 0.91 12.82 3.41
N SER A 132 -0.25 12.60 2.80
CA SER A 132 -0.76 11.28 2.48
C SER A 132 -1.43 11.24 1.11
N VAL A 133 -1.54 10.04 0.53
CA VAL A 133 -2.48 9.77 -0.56
C VAL A 133 -3.75 9.19 0.05
N GLU A 134 -4.91 9.81 -0.21
CA GLU A 134 -6.21 9.23 0.13
C GLU A 134 -6.57 8.18 -0.93
N ALA A 135 -6.64 6.91 -0.55
CA ALA A 135 -6.73 5.80 -1.47
C ALA A 135 -8.16 5.61 -1.98
N HIS A 136 -8.40 6.01 -3.23
CA HIS A 136 -9.65 5.72 -3.95
C HIS A 136 -9.54 4.46 -4.81
N ASN A 137 -8.33 4.08 -5.19
CA ASN A 137 -8.05 2.82 -5.86
C ASN A 137 -6.75 2.22 -5.32
N VAL A 138 -6.75 0.90 -5.12
CA VAL A 138 -5.57 0.14 -4.69
C VAL A 138 -5.38 -1.02 -5.63
N GLN A 139 -4.24 -1.05 -6.30
CA GLN A 139 -3.82 -2.16 -7.16
C GLN A 139 -2.77 -2.99 -6.41
N PHE A 140 -2.99 -4.30 -6.32
CA PHE A 140 -1.97 -5.20 -5.81
C PHE A 140 -0.92 -5.46 -6.91
N LEU A 141 0.38 -5.41 -6.57
CA LEU A 141 1.46 -5.48 -7.56
C LEU A 141 2.40 -6.67 -7.37
N SER A 142 2.69 -7.04 -6.13
CA SER A 142 3.56 -8.19 -5.86
C SER A 142 3.39 -8.68 -4.44
N LYS A 143 3.14 -9.98 -4.29
CA LYS A 143 3.09 -10.64 -2.98
C LYS A 143 4.50 -10.96 -2.50
N ALA A 144 4.86 -10.45 -1.33
CA ALA A 144 6.05 -10.87 -0.63
C ALA A 144 5.76 -12.19 0.09
N LEU A 145 6.38 -13.28 -0.35
CA LEU A 145 6.23 -14.60 0.29
C LEU A 145 7.20 -14.79 1.46
N LYS A 146 8.29 -14.02 1.49
CA LYS A 146 9.22 -13.99 2.61
C LYS A 146 8.96 -12.76 3.48
N PRO A 147 9.00 -12.90 4.81
CA PRO A 147 8.89 -11.76 5.71
C PRO A 147 10.05 -10.80 5.53
N MET A 148 9.83 -9.53 5.90
CA MET A 148 10.93 -8.57 5.97
C MET A 148 11.92 -8.99 7.07
N PRO A 149 13.22 -8.70 6.90
CA PRO A 149 14.20 -8.93 7.96
C PRO A 149 13.80 -8.17 9.24
N ASP A 150 13.96 -8.80 10.39
CA ASP A 150 13.76 -8.13 11.67
C ASP A 150 14.82 -7.04 11.87
N LYS A 151 14.38 -5.87 12.36
CA LYS A 151 15.26 -4.73 12.66
C LYS A 151 16.42 -5.08 13.60
N TRP A 152 16.24 -6.10 14.45
CA TRP A 152 17.20 -6.53 15.47
C TRP A 152 18.36 -7.38 14.91
N HIS A 153 18.15 -8.06 13.79
CA HIS A 153 19.15 -8.99 13.27
C HIS A 153 20.04 -8.38 12.18
N GLY A 154 19.74 -7.15 11.74
CA GLY A 154 20.46 -6.48 10.66
C GLY A 154 20.37 -7.25 9.34
N VAL A 155 20.54 -6.54 8.23
CA VAL A 155 20.90 -7.22 6.98
C VAL A 155 22.40 -7.47 7.09
N ARG A 156 22.80 -8.69 7.45
CA ARG A 156 24.20 -9.12 7.31
C ARG A 156 24.54 -9.30 5.84
#